data_AF-A0A1F4AFH7-F1
#
_entry.id   AF-A0A1F4AFH7-F1
#
_cell.length_a   1.000
_cell.length_b   1.000
_cell.length_c   1.000
_cell.angle_alpha   90.00
_cell.angle_beta   90.00
_cell.angle_gamma   90.00
#
_symmetry.space_group_name_H-M   'P 1'
#
loop_
_entity.id
_entity.type
_entity.pdbx_description
1 polymer ?
#
loop_
_entity_poly.entity_id
_entity_poly.type
_entity_poly.pdbx_seq_one_letter_code
_entity_poly.pdbx_strand_id
1 'polypeptide(L)'
;MNPTLFEIGVVIFMVAVSVALVAWFFRHVAAASERRMTHMLTRAGVDPEFVRQDETWAILHVARGRCSRCRFEDLCDRWLAGKVEGDNSFCLNAQIFRVLKRITGRIAASICSGYHAQATTLTPGSRNVVSTDVDREALIRLTPSIHSPISAVL
;
A
#
# COMPACT_ATOMS: atom_id res chain seq x y z
N MET A 1 -14.66 36.45 -39.47
CA MET A 1 -14.07 35.61 -38.40
C MET A 1 -12.69 35.19 -38.86
N ASN A 2 -11.63 35.53 -38.13
CA ASN A 2 -10.27 35.13 -38.50
C ASN A 2 -10.13 33.61 -38.30
N PRO A 3 -9.88 32.82 -39.36
CA PRO A 3 -9.86 31.35 -39.28
C PRO A 3 -8.80 30.83 -38.29
N THR A 4 -7.74 31.61 -38.05
CA THR A 4 -6.64 31.28 -37.14
C THR A 4 -7.05 31.20 -35.68
N LEU A 5 -7.92 32.09 -35.19
CA LEU A 5 -8.33 32.10 -33.78
C LEU A 5 -9.26 30.92 -33.44
N PHE A 6 -10.14 30.55 -34.39
CA PHE A 6 -11.02 29.39 -34.21
C PHE A 6 -10.22 28.09 -34.19
N GLU A 7 -9.30 27.92 -35.12
CA GLU A 7 -8.45 26.73 -35.21
C GLU A 7 -7.58 26.53 -33.98
N ILE A 8 -6.93 27.60 -33.48
CA ILE A 8 -6.18 27.57 -32.22
C ILE A 8 -7.09 27.18 -31.04
N GLY A 9 -8.31 27.74 -30.99
CA GLY A 9 -9.29 27.41 -29.95
C GLY A 9 -9.67 25.92 -29.94
N VAL A 10 -9.88 25.32 -31.11
CA VAL A 10 -10.20 23.89 -31.24
C VAL A 10 -9.05 23.02 -30.77
N VAL A 11 -7.81 23.34 -31.12
CA VAL A 11 -6.63 22.57 -30.68
C VAL A 11 -6.49 22.61 -29.16
N ILE A 12 -6.59 23.80 -28.56
CA ILE A 12 -6.50 23.96 -27.10
C ILE A 12 -7.62 23.16 -26.41
N PHE A 13 -8.84 23.22 -26.94
CA PHE A 13 -9.97 22.48 -26.40
C PHE A 13 -9.76 20.96 -26.48
N MET A 14 -9.30 20.44 -27.62
CA MET A 14 -9.02 19.01 -27.79
C MET A 14 -7.93 18.50 -26.86
N VAL A 15 -6.86 19.30 -26.65
CA VAL A 15 -5.82 18.98 -25.67
C VAL A 15 -6.39 18.97 -24.25
N ALA A 16 -7.19 19.98 -23.89
CA ALA A 16 -7.80 20.05 -22.56
C ALA A 16 -8.73 18.86 -22.28
N VAL A 17 -9.58 18.48 -23.24
CA VAL A 17 -10.46 17.32 -23.14
C VAL A 17 -9.64 16.03 -23.02
N SER A 18 -8.58 15.87 -23.82
CA SER A 18 -7.72 14.70 -23.77
C SER A 18 -7.05 14.55 -22.40
N VAL A 19 -6.50 15.62 -21.84
CA VAL A 19 -5.90 15.63 -20.50
C VAL A 19 -6.95 15.31 -19.43
N ALA A 20 -8.16 15.87 -19.53
CA ALA A 20 -9.24 15.60 -18.58
C ALA A 20 -9.66 14.13 -18.60
N LEU A 21 -9.79 13.53 -19.79
CA LEU A 21 -10.12 12.10 -19.95
C LEU A 21 -9.03 11.20 -19.38
N VAL A 22 -7.76 11.52 -19.64
CA VAL A 22 -6.62 10.76 -19.10
C VAL A 22 -6.57 10.85 -17.58
N ALA A 23 -6.72 12.05 -17.01
CA ALA A 23 -6.77 12.25 -15.56
C ALA A 23 -7.96 11.52 -14.92
N TRP A 24 -9.13 11.57 -15.55
CA TRP A 24 -10.32 10.83 -15.12
C TRP A 24 -10.08 9.32 -15.10
N PHE A 25 -9.50 8.78 -16.19
CA PHE A 25 -9.17 7.37 -16.30
C PHE A 25 -8.21 6.92 -15.19
N PHE A 26 -7.12 7.66 -14.96
CA PHE A 26 -6.18 7.34 -13.88
C PHE A 26 -6.81 7.40 -12.49
N ARG A 27 -7.71 8.37 -12.24
CA ARG A 27 -8.45 8.44 -10.97
C ARG A 27 -9.37 7.23 -10.78
N HIS A 28 -10.07 6.83 -11.84
CA HIS A 28 -10.96 5.68 -11.78
C HIS A 28 -10.19 4.37 -11.52
N VAL A 29 -9.05 4.18 -12.19
CA VAL A 29 -8.17 3.02 -11.96
C VAL A 29 -7.59 3.04 -10.55
N ALA A 30 -7.16 4.20 -10.06
CA ALA A 30 -6.61 4.33 -8.70
C ALA A 30 -7.64 4.03 -7.60
N ALA A 31 -8.92 4.36 -7.82
CA ALA A 31 -9.99 4.05 -6.87
C ALA A 31 -10.36 2.56 -6.89
N ALA A 32 -10.38 1.93 -8.08
CA ALA A 32 -10.64 0.50 -8.21
C ALA A 32 -9.52 -0.35 -7.58
N SER A 33 -8.26 0.02 -7.81
CA SER A 33 -7.10 -0.69 -7.27
C SER A 33 -7.03 -0.59 -5.74
N GLU A 34 -7.43 0.54 -5.16
CA GLU A 34 -7.50 0.71 -3.71
C GLU A 34 -8.50 -0.27 -3.09
N ARG A 35 -9.72 -0.33 -3.61
CA ARG A 35 -10.75 -1.26 -3.10
C ARG A 35 -10.26 -2.70 -3.17
N ARG A 36 -9.73 -3.12 -4.31
CA ARG A 36 -9.21 -4.48 -4.51
C ARG A 36 -8.06 -4.80 -3.54
N MET A 37 -7.12 -3.87 -3.38
CA MET A 37 -5.99 -4.03 -2.45
C MET A 37 -6.46 -4.17 -1.00
N THR A 38 -7.44 -3.38 -0.56
CA THR A 38 -8.02 -3.47 0.78
C THR A 38 -8.68 -4.83 1.02
N HIS A 39 -9.40 -5.36 0.04
CA HIS A 39 -9.95 -6.72 0.12
C HIS A 39 -8.86 -7.80 0.15
N MET A 40 -7.74 -7.60 -0.56
CA MET A 40 -6.62 -8.54 -0.49
C MET A 40 -5.91 -8.52 0.86
N LEU A 41 -5.73 -7.34 1.48
CA LEU A 41 -5.15 -7.19 2.81
C LEU A 41 -5.99 -7.89 3.87
N THR A 42 -7.29 -7.60 3.89
CA THR A 42 -8.24 -8.23 4.83
C THR A 42 -8.24 -9.75 4.67
N ARG A 43 -8.31 -10.28 3.44
CA ARG A 43 -8.20 -11.72 3.18
C ARG A 43 -6.85 -12.31 3.58
N ALA A 44 -5.76 -11.54 3.51
CA ALA A 44 -4.44 -11.95 4.00
C ALA A 44 -4.33 -11.92 5.55
N GLY A 45 -5.33 -11.37 6.25
CA GLY A 45 -5.35 -11.20 7.70
C GLY A 45 -4.64 -9.93 8.18
N VAL A 46 -4.56 -8.91 7.33
CA VAL A 46 -4.05 -7.58 7.67
C VAL A 46 -5.23 -6.62 7.73
N ASP A 47 -5.43 -5.98 8.88
CA ASP A 47 -6.44 -4.93 9.03
C ASP A 47 -5.97 -3.64 8.33
N PRO A 48 -6.66 -3.16 7.29
CA PRO A 48 -6.28 -1.96 6.55
C PRO A 48 -6.33 -0.69 7.41
N GLU A 49 -7.19 -0.62 8.43
CA GLU A 49 -7.30 0.58 9.27
C GLU A 49 -6.06 0.76 10.15
N PHE A 50 -5.50 -0.35 10.63
CA PHE A 50 -4.25 -0.36 11.38
C PHE A 50 -3.07 0.16 10.54
N VAL A 51 -3.03 -0.21 9.26
CA VAL A 51 -1.95 0.19 8.32
C VAL A 51 -2.05 1.68 7.92
N ARG A 52 -3.24 2.31 8.05
CA ARG A 52 -3.43 3.73 7.70
C ARG A 52 -2.91 4.70 8.76
N GLN A 53 -2.73 4.27 10.00
CA GLN A 53 -2.36 5.15 11.12
C GLN A 53 -0.84 5.23 11.36
N ASP A 54 -0.05 4.36 10.74
CA ASP A 54 1.35 4.13 11.11
C ASP A 54 2.33 4.40 9.94
N GLU A 55 3.63 4.29 10.20
CA GLU A 55 4.75 4.41 9.22
C GLU A 55 4.61 3.45 8.01
N THR A 56 3.72 2.47 8.13
CA THR A 56 3.42 1.51 7.06
C THR A 56 2.61 2.11 5.91
N TRP A 57 2.12 3.35 6.02
CA TRP A 57 1.44 4.06 4.93
C TRP A 57 2.30 4.18 3.66
N ALA A 58 3.61 4.45 3.81
CA ALA A 58 4.52 4.55 2.67
C ALA A 58 4.61 3.22 1.90
N ILE A 59 4.65 2.10 2.62
CA ILE A 59 4.66 0.74 2.06
C ILE A 59 3.34 0.46 1.32
N LEU A 60 2.22 0.87 1.91
CA LEU A 60 0.90 0.73 1.32
C LEU A 60 0.75 1.57 0.04
N HIS A 61 1.34 2.77 0.00
CA HIS A 61 1.34 3.62 -1.19
C HIS A 61 2.10 2.97 -2.36
N VAL A 62 3.25 2.35 -2.09
CA VAL A 62 4.00 1.57 -3.08
C VAL A 62 3.19 0.36 -3.57
N ALA A 63 2.55 -0.37 -2.66
CA ALA A 63 1.68 -1.50 -3.02
C ALA A 63 0.52 -1.05 -3.91
N ARG A 64 -0.09 0.11 -3.63
CA ARG A 64 -1.17 0.70 -4.45
C ARG A 64 -0.70 1.01 -5.86
N GLY A 65 0.48 1.62 -6.00
CA GLY A 65 1.06 1.92 -7.31
C GLY A 65 1.38 0.68 -8.15
N ARG A 66 1.75 -0.44 -7.50
CA ARG A 66 1.91 -1.75 -8.15
C ARG A 66 0.56 -2.36 -8.52
N CYS A 67 -0.43 -2.25 -7.64
CA CYS A 67 -1.77 -2.80 -7.86
C CYS A 67 -2.48 -2.11 -9.03
N SER A 68 -2.38 -0.79 -9.16
CA SER A 68 -2.98 -0.02 -10.28
C SER A 68 -2.36 -0.32 -11.65
N ARG A 69 -1.19 -0.97 -11.69
CA ARG A 69 -0.51 -1.39 -12.92
C ARG A 69 -0.53 -2.91 -13.11
N CYS A 70 -1.24 -3.65 -12.25
CA CYS A 70 -1.28 -5.10 -12.31
C CYS A 70 -2.05 -5.55 -13.56
N ARG A 71 -1.46 -6.43 -14.37
CA ARG A 71 -2.14 -6.98 -15.56
C ARG A 71 -3.05 -8.17 -15.25
N PHE A 72 -2.96 -8.74 -14.04
CA PHE A 72 -3.67 -9.96 -13.61
C PHE A 72 -4.80 -9.64 -12.64
N GLU A 73 -5.58 -8.61 -12.94
CA GLU A 73 -6.69 -8.17 -12.09
C GLU A 73 -7.78 -9.26 -11.96
N ASP A 74 -8.04 -9.98 -13.05
CA ASP A 74 -8.99 -11.07 -13.11
C ASP A 74 -8.62 -12.22 -12.15
N LEU A 75 -7.32 -12.50 -12.02
CA LEU A 75 -6.82 -13.52 -11.10
C LEU A 75 -6.96 -13.07 -9.64
N CYS A 76 -6.74 -11.78 -9.38
CA CYS A 76 -6.99 -11.18 -8.08
C CYS A 76 -8.46 -11.30 -7.69
N ASP A 77 -9.38 -10.97 -8.59
CA ASP A 77 -10.82 -11.02 -8.34
C ASP A 77 -11.32 -12.46 -8.16
N ARG A 78 -10.78 -13.42 -8.93
CA ARG A 78 -11.08 -14.85 -8.75
C ARG A 78 -10.59 -15.38 -7.40
N TRP A 79 -9.38 -14.99 -6.98
CA TRP A 79 -8.85 -15.37 -5.67
C TRP A 79 -9.65 -14.75 -4.52
N LEU A 80 -10.02 -13.47 -4.64
CA LEU A 80 -10.89 -12.78 -3.67
C LEU A 80 -12.26 -13.45 -3.56
N ALA A 81 -12.83 -13.90 -4.68
CA ALA A 81 -14.08 -14.65 -4.73
C ALA A 81 -13.95 -16.11 -4.22
N GLY A 82 -12.76 -16.55 -3.81
CA GLY A 82 -12.51 -17.92 -3.36
C GLY A 82 -12.55 -18.96 -4.48
N LYS A 83 -12.53 -18.54 -5.75
CA LYS A 83 -12.53 -19.45 -6.92
C LYS A 83 -11.14 -20.02 -7.24
N VAL A 84 -10.10 -19.50 -6.59
CA VAL A 84 -8.73 -19.98 -6.67
C VAL A 84 -8.26 -20.28 -5.26
N GLU A 85 -7.89 -21.53 -5.01
CA GLU A 85 -7.31 -21.98 -3.75
C GLU A 85 -5.83 -21.63 -3.67
N GLY A 86 -5.31 -21.56 -2.44
CA GLY A 86 -3.90 -21.28 -2.19
C GLY A 86 -3.60 -19.85 -1.76
N ASP A 87 -2.29 -19.59 -1.58
CA ASP A 87 -1.80 -18.29 -1.17
C ASP A 87 -1.81 -17.28 -2.32
N ASN A 88 -1.62 -16.01 -2.00
CA ASN A 88 -1.60 -14.93 -2.98
C ASN A 88 -0.25 -14.79 -3.69
N SER A 89 0.54 -15.87 -3.84
CA SER A 89 1.89 -15.83 -4.42
C SER A 89 1.95 -15.27 -5.85
N PHE A 90 0.86 -15.35 -6.62
CA PHE A 90 0.73 -14.73 -7.94
C PHE A 90 0.72 -13.19 -7.89
N CYS A 91 0.42 -12.59 -6.74
CA CYS A 91 0.31 -11.16 -6.58
C CYS A 91 1.70 -10.52 -6.40
N LEU A 92 2.00 -9.47 -7.18
CA LEU A 92 3.25 -8.71 -7.02
C LEU A 92 3.40 -8.06 -5.63
N ASN A 93 2.29 -7.89 -4.91
CA ASN A 93 2.25 -7.36 -3.55
C ASN A 93 2.25 -8.44 -2.47
N ALA A 94 2.30 -9.74 -2.82
CA ALA A 94 2.24 -10.83 -1.85
C ALA A 94 3.30 -10.70 -0.75
N GLN A 95 4.53 -10.35 -1.13
CA GLN A 95 5.62 -10.14 -0.18
C GLN A 95 5.35 -8.97 0.77
N ILE A 96 4.78 -7.87 0.25
CA ILE A 96 4.40 -6.71 1.06
C ILE A 96 3.35 -7.13 2.07
N PHE A 97 2.31 -7.85 1.65
CA PHE A 97 1.26 -8.33 2.54
C PHE A 97 1.80 -9.26 3.64
N ARG A 98 2.77 -10.12 3.32
CA ARG A 98 3.46 -10.97 4.32
C ARG A 98 4.30 -10.17 5.31
N VAL A 99 4.92 -9.07 4.88
CA VAL A 99 5.66 -8.16 5.78
C VAL A 99 4.68 -7.44 6.71
N LEU A 100 3.63 -6.85 6.14
CA LEU A 100 2.57 -6.17 6.91
C LEU A 100 1.96 -7.10 7.96
N LYS A 101 1.59 -8.32 7.56
CA LYS A 101 1.05 -9.32 8.48
C LYS A 101 1.98 -9.63 9.65
N ARG A 102 3.30 -9.70 9.41
CA ARG A 102 4.29 -9.94 10.48
C ARG A 102 4.41 -8.74 11.41
N ILE A 103 4.39 -7.52 10.88
CA ILE A 103 4.44 -6.29 11.67
C ILE A 103 3.19 -6.21 12.56
N THR A 104 2.00 -6.32 11.98
CA THR A 104 0.73 -6.30 12.72
C THR A 104 0.68 -7.41 13.77
N GLY A 105 1.15 -8.62 13.45
CA GLY A 105 1.21 -9.72 14.40
C GLY A 105 2.15 -9.48 15.59
N ARG A 106 3.32 -8.84 15.34
CA ARG A 106 4.24 -8.47 16.43
C ARG A 106 3.68 -7.39 17.33
N ILE A 107 3.01 -6.39 16.76
CA ILE A 107 2.40 -5.31 17.53
C ILE A 107 1.23 -5.85 18.36
N ALA A 108 0.39 -6.71 17.79
CA ALA A 108 -0.66 -7.39 18.55
C ALA A 108 -0.06 -8.22 19.70
N ALA A 109 1.04 -8.95 19.46
CA ALA A 109 1.73 -9.72 20.49
C ALA A 109 2.37 -8.84 21.57
N SER A 110 2.98 -7.71 21.23
CA SER A 110 3.59 -6.79 22.21
C SER A 110 2.54 -6.12 23.09
N ILE A 111 1.39 -5.74 22.52
CA ILE A 111 0.25 -5.21 23.28
C ILE A 111 -0.27 -6.26 24.27
N CYS A 112 -0.52 -7.49 23.81
CA CYS A 112 -0.99 -8.56 24.69
C CYS A 112 0.02 -8.92 25.80
N SER A 113 1.32 -8.90 25.48
CA SER A 113 2.39 -9.12 26.48
C SER A 113 2.43 -8.00 27.53
N GLY A 114 2.27 -6.73 27.11
CA GLY A 114 2.19 -5.58 28.01
C GLY A 114 0.96 -5.61 28.93
N TYR A 115 -0.20 -6.06 28.41
CA TYR A 115 -1.41 -6.24 29.21
C TYR A 115 -1.28 -7.36 30.26
N HIS A 116 -0.59 -8.46 29.93
CA HIS A 116 -0.36 -9.55 30.89
C HIS A 116 0.60 -9.15 32.03
N ALA A 117 1.58 -8.29 31.73
CA ALA A 117 2.48 -7.73 32.75
C ALA A 117 1.75 -6.76 33.71
N GLN A 118 0.79 -5.98 33.23
CA GLN A 118 -0.01 -5.07 34.06
C GLN A 118 -1.04 -5.80 34.93
N ALA A 119 -1.62 -6.91 34.45
CA ALA A 119 -2.58 -7.70 35.24
C ALA A 119 -1.94 -8.39 36.47
N THR A 120 -0.61 -8.53 36.50
CA THR A 120 0.12 -9.18 37.60
C THR A 120 0.69 -8.16 38.60
N THR A 121 0.50 -6.85 38.36
CA THR A 121 1.06 -5.75 39.18
C THR A 121 -0.04 -4.85 39.76
N LEU A 122 -1.06 -5.47 40.37
CA LEU A 122 -1.88 -4.85 41.42
C LEU A 122 -1.30 -5.20 42.80
N THR A 123 -0.03 -4.87 43.00
CA THR A 123 0.54 -4.59 44.32
C THR A 123 1.21 -3.21 44.24
N PRO A 124 0.87 -2.27 45.13
CA PRO A 124 1.33 -0.90 45.02
C PRO A 124 2.77 -0.81 45.51
N GLY A 125 3.71 -0.57 44.60
CA GLY A 125 5.06 -0.19 44.99
C GLY A 125 6.12 -0.57 43.98
N SER A 126 6.43 0.35 43.07
CA SER A 126 7.79 0.78 42.74
C SER A 126 7.89 1.18 41.26
N ARG A 127 8.33 2.43 41.04
CA ARG A 127 8.73 2.97 39.73
C ARG A 127 9.86 2.12 39.16
N ASN A 128 9.83 1.82 37.87
CA ASN A 128 11.02 1.91 37.03
C ASN A 128 10.62 2.07 35.55
N VAL A 129 11.14 3.16 34.97
CA VAL A 129 11.06 3.51 33.55
C VAL A 129 12.10 2.66 32.83
N VAL A 130 11.69 1.81 31.89
CA VAL A 130 12.59 1.13 30.97
C VAL A 130 12.31 1.63 29.55
N SER A 131 13.30 2.32 29.03
CA SER A 131 13.41 2.87 27.68
C SER A 131 13.44 1.76 26.64
N THR A 132 12.51 1.75 25.69
CA THR A 132 12.56 0.89 24.50
C THR A 132 13.23 1.66 23.36
N ASP A 133 14.55 1.56 23.29
CA ASP A 133 15.37 2.03 22.16
C ASP A 133 15.83 0.80 21.36
N VAL A 134 14.89 0.12 20.71
CA VAL A 134 15.16 -1.04 19.83
C VAL A 134 14.11 -1.04 18.73
N ASP A 135 14.31 -0.26 17.65
CA ASP A 135 13.71 -0.60 16.33
C ASP A 135 14.15 0.33 15.17
N ARG A 136 15.26 1.06 15.27
CA ARG A 136 15.70 1.96 14.17
C ARG A 136 16.48 1.25 13.04
N GLU A 137 17.05 0.07 13.27
CA GLU A 137 17.89 -0.60 12.27
C GLU A 137 17.13 -1.49 11.27
N ALA A 138 15.90 -1.90 11.57
CA ALA A 138 15.13 -2.77 10.67
C ALA A 138 14.51 -2.01 9.49
N LEU A 139 14.28 -0.69 9.62
CA LEU A 139 13.68 0.13 8.56
C LEU A 139 14.67 0.46 7.43
N ILE A 140 15.98 0.47 7.71
CA ILE A 140 17.01 0.89 6.75
C ILE A 140 17.33 -0.19 5.71
N ARG A 141 17.07 -1.48 5.98
CA ARG A 141 17.35 -2.57 5.02
C ARG A 141 16.27 -2.76 3.94
N LEU A 142 15.21 -1.96 3.95
CA LEU A 142 14.14 -2.02 2.95
C LEU A 142 14.24 -0.95 1.85
N THR A 143 15.34 -0.20 1.76
CA THR A 143 15.65 0.60 0.56
C THR A 143 16.15 -0.33 -0.55
N PRO A 144 15.37 -0.63 -1.59
CA PRO A 144 15.94 -1.16 -2.81
C PRO A 144 16.89 -0.10 -3.37
N SER A 145 18.12 -0.51 -3.64
CA SER A 145 19.08 0.23 -4.46
C SER A 145 18.39 0.68 -5.75
N ILE A 146 18.02 1.97 -5.82
CA ILE A 146 17.65 2.63 -7.07
C ILE A 146 18.97 2.92 -7.79
N HIS A 147 19.62 1.87 -8.28
CA HIS A 147 20.58 1.99 -9.35
C HIS A 147 19.77 2.01 -10.65
N SER A 148 19.50 3.23 -11.12
CA SER A 148 18.95 3.48 -12.44
C SER A 148 20.12 3.50 -13.43
N PRO A 149 20.23 2.56 -14.39
CA PRO A 149 21.03 2.77 -15.57
C PRO A 149 20.15 3.50 -16.60
N ILE A 150 20.13 4.83 -16.56
CA ILE A 150 19.79 5.61 -17.76
C ILE A 150 21.09 5.71 -18.55
N SER A 151 21.36 4.66 -19.32
CA SER A 151 22.28 4.67 -20.44
C SER A 151 21.78 3.63 -21.45
N ALA A 152 21.68 4.08 -22.70
CA ALA A 152 21.32 3.34 -23.90
C ALA A 152 19.83 3.03 -24.09
N VAL A 153 19.15 3.85 -24.90
CA VAL A 153 18.53 3.46 -26.18
C VAL A 153 17.94 4.72 -26.82
N LEU A 154 18.49 5.07 -28.00
CA LEU A 154 18.03 5.97 -29.06
C LEU A 154 17.51 7.37 -28.71
#